data_AF-A0A4R8S0M9-F1
#
_entry.id   AF-A0A4R8S0M9-F1
#
_cell.length_a   1.000
_cell.length_b   1.000
_cell.length_c   1.000
_cell.angle_alpha   90.00
_cell.angle_beta   90.00
_cell.angle_gamma   90.00
#
_symmetry.space_group_name_H-M   'P 1'
#
loop_
_entity.id
_entity.type
_entity.pdbx_description
1 polymer ?
#
loop_
_entity_poly.entity_id
_entity_poly.type
_entity_poly.pdbx_seq_one_letter_code
_entity_poly.pdbx_strand_id
1 'polypeptide(L)'
;MAQARTLLISLYEHVNEVAQSMAEAEDLIRHTPRHSSPHRHHRLRVAAMRKDIYEAQRLIKKLHQRFPAIRDTAWPPTPRGAGPT
;
A
#
# COMPACT_ATOMS: atom_id res chain seq x y z
N MET A 1 10.13 -18.63 12.16
CA MET A 1 8.80 -18.41 11.55
C MET A 1 8.12 -17.15 12.05
N ALA A 2 8.10 -16.86 13.36
CA ALA A 2 7.48 -15.65 13.91
C ALA A 2 7.98 -14.34 13.25
N GLN A 3 9.29 -14.17 13.07
CA GLN A 3 9.87 -12.97 12.43
C GLN A 3 9.40 -12.77 10.98
N ALA A 4 9.24 -13.85 10.19
CA ALA A 4 8.74 -13.74 8.82
C ALA A 4 7.27 -13.31 8.78
N ARG A 5 6.46 -13.75 9.77
CA ARG A 5 5.07 -13.28 9.93
C ARG A 5 5.01 -11.81 10.34
N THR A 6 5.87 -11.38 11.27
CA THR A 6 5.97 -9.96 11.67
C THR A 6 6.34 -9.08 10.48
N LEU A 7 7.36 -9.46 9.71
CA LEU A 7 7.74 -8.72 8.51
C LEU A 7 6.61 -8.66 7.48
N LEU A 8 5.86 -9.75 7.30
CA LEU A 8 4.71 -9.79 6.40
C LEU A 8 3.62 -8.78 6.82
N ILE A 9 3.30 -8.73 8.11
CA ILE A 9 2.33 -7.78 8.67
C ILE A 9 2.79 -6.34 8.43
N SER A 10 4.04 -6.02 8.77
CA SER A 10 4.59 -4.67 8.56
C SER A 10 4.61 -4.26 7.08
N LEU A 11 4.83 -5.20 6.16
CA LEU A 11 4.74 -4.93 4.72
C LEU A 11 3.31 -4.63 4.28
N TYR A 12 2.30 -5.31 4.83
CA TYR A 12 0.90 -5.01 4.53
C TYR A 12 0.46 -3.66 5.11
N GLU A 13 0.85 -3.36 6.34
CA GLU A 13 0.61 -2.05 6.97
C GLU A 13 1.23 -0.93 6.14
N HIS A 14 2.48 -1.09 5.73
CA HIS A 14 3.16 -0.11 4.89
C HIS A 14 2.46 0.11 3.54
N VAL A 15 2.02 -0.97 2.87
CA VAL A 15 1.23 -0.85 1.63
C VAL A 15 -0.05 -0.07 1.87
N ASN A 16 -0.75 -0.32 2.97
CA ASN A 16 -1.98 0.39 3.32
C ASN A 16 -1.73 1.89 3.57
N GLU A 17 -0.71 2.23 4.36
CA GLU A 17 -0.33 3.62 4.65
C GLU A 17 0.06 4.41 3.39
N VAL A 18 0.87 3.79 2.52
CA VAL A 18 1.29 4.42 1.26
C VAL A 18 0.12 4.57 0.31
N ALA A 19 -0.80 3.59 0.26
CA ALA A 19 -2.01 3.68 -0.55
C ALA A 19 -2.94 4.81 -0.09
N GLN A 20 -3.13 4.98 1.23
CA GLN A 20 -3.89 6.10 1.79
C GLN A 20 -3.24 7.45 1.48
N SER A 21 -1.94 7.58 1.72
CA SER A 21 -1.18 8.80 1.41
C SER A 21 -1.19 9.14 -0.08
N MET A 22 -1.21 8.12 -0.95
CA MET A 22 -1.32 8.28 -2.39
C MET A 22 -2.70 8.79 -2.79
N ALA A 23 -3.77 8.26 -2.18
CA ALA A 23 -5.13 8.74 -2.43
C ALA A 23 -5.29 10.22 -2.07
N GLU A 24 -4.71 10.66 -0.95
CA GLU A 24 -4.65 12.08 -0.56
C GLU A 24 -3.86 12.93 -1.58
N ALA A 25 -2.69 12.44 -2.02
CA ALA A 25 -1.89 13.16 -3.01
C ALA A 25 -2.58 13.24 -4.38
N GLU A 26 -3.31 12.20 -4.78
CA GLU A 26 -4.15 12.19 -5.98
C GLU A 26 -5.31 13.17 -5.87
N ASP A 27 -5.90 13.33 -4.69
CA ASP A 27 -6.93 14.32 -4.43
C ASP A 27 -6.42 15.76 -4.56
N LEU A 28 -5.23 16.04 -3.99
CA LEU A 28 -4.56 17.32 -4.17
C LEU A 28 -4.26 17.63 -5.64
N ILE A 29 -3.89 16.64 -6.45
CA ILE A 29 -3.70 16.82 -7.90
C ILE A 29 -4.99 17.27 -8.58
N ARG A 30 -6.15 16.69 -8.21
CA ARG A 30 -7.46 17.06 -8.78
C ARG A 30 -7.83 18.51 -8.48
N HIS A 31 -7.41 19.03 -7.32
CA HIS A 31 -7.76 20.38 -6.87
C HIS A 31 -6.69 21.45 -7.15
N THR A 32 -5.51 21.05 -7.61
CA THR A 32 -4.39 21.97 -7.87
C THR A 32 -4.30 22.34 -9.36
N PRO A 33 -4.12 23.62 -9.72
CA PRO A 33 -3.94 24.04 -11.11
C PRO A 33 -2.78 23.31 -11.81
N ARG A 34 -3.05 22.77 -13.01
CA ARG A 34 -2.17 21.85 -13.74
C ARG A 34 -0.76 22.40 -14.05
N HIS A 35 -0.64 23.71 -14.23
CA HIS A 35 0.61 24.39 -14.56
C HIS A 35 1.37 24.93 -13.34
N SER A 36 0.90 24.62 -12.13
CA SER A 36 1.55 25.07 -10.90
C SER A 36 2.67 24.11 -10.46
N SER A 37 3.68 24.65 -9.78
CA SER A 37 4.76 23.86 -9.16
C SER A 37 4.23 22.78 -8.19
N PRO A 38 3.22 23.07 -7.32
CA PRO A 38 2.60 22.06 -6.46
C PRO A 38 1.99 20.89 -7.24
N HIS A 39 1.32 21.14 -8.37
CA HIS A 39 0.76 20.06 -9.19
C HIS A 39 1.84 19.12 -9.72
N ARG A 40 2.98 19.66 -10.19
CA ARG A 40 4.13 18.83 -10.60
C ARG A 40 4.70 18.03 -9.43
N HIS A 41 4.83 18.66 -8.26
CA HIS A 41 5.34 18.00 -7.06
C HIS A 41 4.45 16.83 -6.61
N HIS A 42 3.13 17.02 -6.55
CA HIS A 42 2.19 15.96 -6.18
C HIS A 42 2.24 14.79 -7.17
N ARG A 43 2.35 15.05 -8.48
CA ARG A 43 2.50 13.98 -9.49
C ARG A 43 3.77 13.14 -9.29
N LEU A 44 4.88 13.78 -8.99
CA LEU A 44 6.14 13.09 -8.69
C LEU A 44 6.02 12.26 -7.39
N ARG A 45 5.37 12.82 -6.37
CA ARG A 45 5.10 12.14 -5.10
C ARG A 45 4.25 10.87 -5.31
N VAL A 46 3.16 10.97 -6.08
CA VAL A 46 2.32 9.80 -6.45
C VAL A 46 3.12 8.75 -7.23
N ALA A 47 3.96 9.16 -8.17
CA ALA A 47 4.80 8.23 -8.92
C ALA A 47 5.79 7.47 -8.01
N ALA A 48 6.38 8.15 -7.02
CA ALA A 48 7.25 7.51 -6.03
C ALA A 48 6.46 6.52 -5.15
N MET A 49 5.31 6.92 -4.61
CA MET A 49 4.44 6.05 -3.80
C MET A 49 4.02 4.79 -4.55
N ARG A 50 3.66 4.91 -5.84
CA ARG A 50 3.34 3.73 -6.67
C ARG A 50 4.51 2.76 -6.75
N LYS A 51 5.73 3.27 -6.92
CA LYS A 51 6.94 2.45 -6.94
C LYS A 51 7.15 1.74 -5.61
N ASP A 52 6.94 2.43 -4.50
CA ASP A 52 7.09 1.85 -3.15
C ASP A 52 6.10 0.72 -2.91
N ILE A 53 4.83 0.89 -3.31
CA ILE A 53 3.81 -0.17 -3.26
C ILE A 53 4.24 -1.38 -4.10
N TYR A 54 4.74 -1.16 -5.32
CA TYR A 54 5.18 -2.27 -6.18
C TYR A 54 6.34 -3.06 -5.56
N GLU A 55 7.33 -2.37 -4.96
CA GLU A 55 8.44 -3.06 -4.30
C GLU A 55 7.97 -3.81 -3.05
N ALA A 56 7.09 -3.23 -2.24
CA ALA A 56 6.53 -3.91 -1.07
C ALA A 56 5.74 -5.17 -1.48
N GLN A 57 4.90 -5.09 -2.52
CA GLN A 57 4.18 -6.25 -3.08
C GLN A 57 5.14 -7.33 -3.62
N ARG A 58 6.24 -6.91 -4.26
CA ARG A 58 7.29 -7.82 -4.72
C ARG A 58 7.99 -8.52 -3.55
N LEU A 59 8.25 -7.82 -2.46
CA LEU A 59 8.83 -8.40 -1.23
C LEU A 59 7.87 -9.40 -0.58
N ILE A 60 6.58 -9.07 -0.47
CA ILE A 60 5.53 -9.98 0.01
C ILE A 60 5.54 -11.28 -0.82
N LYS A 61 5.53 -11.16 -2.15
CA LYS A 61 5.58 -12.34 -3.05
C LYS A 61 6.80 -13.21 -2.80
N LYS A 62 7.99 -12.61 -2.66
CA LYS A 62 9.23 -13.32 -2.34
C LYS A 62 9.18 -13.99 -0.98
N LEU A 63 8.61 -13.32 0.02
CA LEU A 63 8.49 -13.85 1.37
C LEU A 63 7.57 -15.09 1.39
N HIS A 64 6.45 -15.04 0.68
CA HIS A 64 5.56 -16.19 0.49
C HIS A 64 6.19 -17.34 -0.28
N GLN A 65 7.11 -17.07 -1.21
CA GLN A 65 7.88 -18.11 -1.92
C GLN A 65 8.90 -18.77 -0.99
N ARG A 66 9.57 -17.98 -0.15
CA ARG A 66 10.61 -18.47 0.77
C ARG A 66 10.04 -19.20 1.98
N PHE A 67 8.87 -18.78 2.46
CA PHE A 67 8.21 -19.33 3.64
C PHE A 67 6.75 -19.67 3.34
N PRO A 68 6.44 -20.81 2.71
CA PRO A 68 5.07 -21.16 2.35
C PRO A 68 4.12 -21.21 3.55
N ALA A 69 4.61 -21.61 4.73
CA ALA A 69 3.85 -21.74 5.98
C ALA A 69 3.34 -20.41 6.60
N ILE A 70 3.64 -19.26 5.97
CA ILE A 70 3.07 -17.96 6.37
C ILE A 70 2.01 -17.46 5.38
N ARG A 71 1.73 -18.20 4.29
CA ARG A 71 0.70 -17.81 3.29
C ARG A 71 -0.70 -17.71 3.90
N ASP A 72 -0.99 -18.53 4.91
CA ASP A 72 -2.28 -18.52 5.61
C ASP A 72 -2.44 -17.32 6.55
N THR A 73 -1.39 -16.51 6.72
CA THR A 73 -1.50 -15.17 7.31
C THR A 73 -2.10 -14.24 6.26
N ALA A 74 -3.33 -14.52 5.86
CA ALA A 74 -4.14 -13.65 5.04
C ALA A 74 -4.40 -12.38 5.85
N TRP A 75 -3.63 -11.32 5.58
CA TRP A 75 -4.00 -9.97 6.00
C TRP A 75 -5.40 -9.68 5.43
N PRO A 76 -6.32 -9.18 6.26
CA PRO A 76 -7.71 -9.60 6.19
C PRO A 76 -8.38 -9.07 4.93
N PRO A 77 -9.35 -9.82 4.35
CA PRO A 77 -10.38 -9.16 3.57
C PRO A 77 -11.03 -8.16 4.53
N THR A 78 -11.03 -6.89 4.15
CA THR A 78 -11.86 -5.84 4.75
C THR A 78 -13.19 -6.47 5.19
N PRO A 79 -13.68 -6.28 6.44
CA PRO A 79 -15.00 -6.74 6.80
C PRO A 79 -15.98 -6.00 5.87
N ARG A 80 -16.35 -6.68 4.79
CA ARG A 80 -17.30 -6.18 3.80
C ARG A 80 -18.64 -6.22 4.52
N GLY A 81 -19.03 -5.06 5.05
CA GLY A 81 -20.33 -4.77 5.68
C GLY A 81 -21.04 -5.96 6.28
N ALA A 82 -20.88 -6.16 7.59
CA ALA A 82 -22.00 -6.63 8.38
C ALA A 82 -23.11 -5.59 8.20
N GLY A 83 -24.02 -5.84 7.24
CA GLY A 83 -25.23 -5.05 7.08
C GLY A 83 -26.06 -5.18 8.36
N PRO A 84 -26.66 -4.09 8.86
CA PRO A 84 -27.57 -4.19 9.98
C PRO A 84 -28.82 -4.97 9.51
N THR A 85 -29.10 -6.06 10.21
CA THR A 85 -30.41 -6.73 10.23
C THR A 85 -31.47 -5.85 10.87
#